data_AF-A0A842KJT2-F1
#
_entry.id   AF-A0A842KJT2-F1
#
_cell.length_a   1.000
_cell.length_b   1.000
_cell.length_c   1.000
_cell.angle_alpha   90.00
_cell.angle_beta   90.00
_cell.angle_gamma   90.00
#
_symmetry.space_group_name_H-M   'P 1'
#
loop_
_entity.id
_entity.type
_entity.pdbx_description
1 polymer ?
#
loop_
_entity_poly.entity_id
_entity_poly.type
_entity_poly.pdbx_seq_one_letter_code
_entity_poly.pdbx_strand_id
1 'polypeptide(L)'
;SYDPKPYGNLTSIHVWVENENGSVVFEDWRNNTEMYYEGEWTTGEKILNGRGGALYYMPRYFVRKILWASNGEFTGIKDVINELNKGCGFLFMSGHGSPNSWGDHLPGIPGNRQHASLTGLTVTNLRPWFPYISFPVFPIDSLRNGEKLPVAIIGGCHNSQFNVSIIPAVLNALHLFGFPDNYMWTYGQPVPECLSWRLVSTPKGGAIGSIGNTGLGYGMPGKDCTTGGGDGWITIEFFRQYGEKDKHILGQAHAGAITEYISSFDMNDFEAGHVKTVQQWVLLGDPSLMIGGY
;
A
#
# COMPACT_ATOMS: atom_id res chain seq x y z
N SER A 1 -16.69 5.17 23.11
CA SER A 1 -16.26 6.05 22.01
C SER A 1 -15.28 5.29 21.14
N TYR A 2 -15.31 5.50 19.83
CA TYR A 2 -14.29 4.98 18.91
C TYR A 2 -13.08 5.92 18.99
N ASP A 3 -11.99 5.46 19.60
CA ASP A 3 -10.73 6.20 19.79
C ASP A 3 -9.56 5.23 19.51
N PRO A 4 -9.35 4.85 18.22
CA PRO A 4 -8.28 3.94 17.86
C PRO A 4 -6.93 4.54 18.24
N LYS A 5 -5.99 3.69 18.67
CA LYS A 5 -4.61 4.09 18.96
C LYS A 5 -3.65 3.45 17.96
N PRO A 6 -2.56 4.14 17.60
CA PRO A 6 -1.56 3.57 16.71
C PRO A 6 -1.08 2.20 17.15
N TYR A 7 -0.80 1.34 16.17
CA TYR A 7 -0.37 -0.05 16.34
C TYR A 7 -1.46 -1.01 16.85
N GLY A 8 -2.73 -0.59 16.80
CA GLY A 8 -3.84 -1.46 17.15
C GLY A 8 -4.30 -1.35 18.60
N ASN A 9 -5.19 -2.26 19.00
CA ASN A 9 -5.81 -2.26 20.31
C ASN A 9 -6.21 -3.67 20.77
N LEU A 10 -6.46 -3.81 22.07
CA LEU A 10 -7.14 -4.98 22.61
C LEU A 10 -8.64 -4.79 22.51
N THR A 11 -9.33 -5.75 21.90
CA THR A 11 -10.79 -5.74 21.73
C THR A 11 -11.37 -7.01 22.32
N SER A 12 -12.55 -6.90 22.94
CA SER A 12 -13.32 -8.08 23.36
C SER A 12 -14.49 -8.26 22.40
N ILE A 13 -14.64 -9.47 21.85
CA ILE A 13 -15.65 -9.82 20.85
C ILE A 13 -16.70 -10.69 21.52
N HIS A 14 -17.97 -10.31 21.37
CA HIS A 14 -19.11 -11.09 21.82
C HIS A 14 -19.90 -11.55 20.59
N VAL A 15 -20.09 -12.86 20.44
CA VAL A 15 -20.86 -13.45 19.34
C VAL A 15 -22.03 -14.21 19.93
N TRP A 16 -23.24 -13.93 19.44
CA TRP A 16 -24.43 -14.70 19.77
C TRP A 16 -25.24 -15.02 18.52
N VAL A 17 -26.00 -16.12 18.56
CA VAL A 17 -26.91 -16.54 17.49
C VAL A 17 -28.28 -16.73 18.11
N GLU A 18 -29.29 -16.10 17.51
CA GLU A 18 -30.69 -16.23 17.89
C GLU A 18 -31.42 -17.19 16.93
N ASN A 19 -32.36 -17.96 17.45
CA ASN A 19 -33.29 -18.73 16.61
C ASN A 19 -34.44 -17.85 16.09
N GLU A 20 -35.35 -18.43 15.31
CA GLU A 20 -36.53 -17.72 14.75
C GLU A 20 -37.46 -17.11 15.80
N ASN A 21 -37.39 -17.60 17.05
CA ASN A 21 -38.16 -17.10 18.18
C ASN A 21 -37.40 -16.01 18.98
N GLY A 22 -36.24 -15.55 18.50
CA GLY A 22 -35.40 -14.56 19.18
C GLY A 22 -34.68 -15.09 20.43
N SER A 23 -34.65 -16.41 20.64
CA SER A 23 -33.92 -17.00 21.77
C SER A 23 -32.47 -17.26 21.37
N VAL A 24 -31.53 -16.83 22.21
CA VAL A 24 -30.11 -17.09 22.02
C VAL A 24 -29.85 -18.60 22.12
N VAL A 25 -29.37 -19.21 21.04
CA VAL A 25 -29.03 -20.64 20.95
C VAL A 25 -27.52 -20.90 20.96
N PHE A 26 -26.72 -19.84 20.81
CA PHE A 26 -25.27 -19.87 20.95
C PHE A 26 -24.80 -18.50 21.43
N GLU A 27 -23.83 -18.48 22.34
CA GLU A 27 -23.20 -17.28 22.86
C GLU A 27 -21.73 -17.61 23.21
N ASP A 28 -20.79 -16.78 22.77
CA ASP A 28 -19.37 -16.93 23.11
C ASP A 28 -18.68 -15.56 23.23
N TRP A 29 -17.72 -15.47 24.15
CA TRP A 29 -16.89 -14.28 24.37
C TRP A 29 -15.43 -14.58 24.08
N ARG A 30 -14.81 -13.72 23.28
CA ARG A 30 -13.35 -13.67 23.08
C ARG A 30 -12.83 -12.36 23.64
N ASN A 31 -12.31 -12.42 24.86
CA ASN A 31 -11.77 -11.26 25.53
C ASN A 31 -10.31 -11.00 25.12
N ASN A 32 -9.91 -9.72 25.13
CA ASN A 32 -8.52 -9.29 24.90
C ASN A 32 -7.91 -9.80 23.59
N THR A 33 -8.69 -9.83 22.51
CA THR A 33 -8.19 -10.12 21.17
C THR A 33 -7.33 -8.96 20.68
N GLU A 34 -6.10 -9.26 20.30
CA GLU A 34 -5.16 -8.31 19.71
C GLU A 34 -5.61 -7.96 18.28
N MET A 35 -5.87 -6.68 18.05
CA MET A 35 -6.19 -6.14 16.74
C MET A 35 -4.96 -5.41 16.20
N TYR A 36 -4.66 -5.65 14.93
CA TYR A 36 -3.53 -5.01 14.23
C TYR A 36 -4.12 -4.16 13.12
N TYR A 37 -3.81 -2.87 13.14
CA TYR A 37 -4.26 -1.96 12.08
C TYR A 37 -3.35 -2.09 10.87
N GLU A 38 -3.98 -2.09 9.70
CA GLU A 38 -3.33 -2.35 8.44
C GLU A 38 -2.23 -1.32 8.16
N GLY A 39 -1.08 -1.79 7.64
CA GLY A 39 0.06 -0.95 7.28
C GLY A 39 0.82 -0.26 8.43
N GLU A 40 0.25 -0.11 9.63
CA GLU A 40 0.86 0.71 10.70
C GLU A 40 2.11 0.08 11.31
N TRP A 41 2.08 -1.23 11.58
CA TRP A 41 3.26 -1.95 12.05
C TRP A 41 4.36 -2.01 10.98
N THR A 42 3.96 -2.13 9.71
CA THR A 42 4.87 -2.18 8.57
C THR A 42 5.57 -0.84 8.36
N THR A 43 4.83 0.27 8.38
CA THR A 43 5.36 1.62 8.19
C THR A 43 6.00 2.20 9.45
N GLY A 44 5.66 1.67 10.61
CA GLY A 44 6.02 2.21 11.91
C GLY A 44 7.44 1.91 12.39
N GLU A 45 7.64 2.26 13.67
CA GLU A 45 8.93 2.35 14.35
C GLU A 45 9.16 1.20 15.34
N LYS A 46 8.12 0.38 15.58
CA LYS A 46 8.12 -0.64 16.62
C LYS A 46 8.52 -2.01 16.07
N ILE A 47 9.01 -2.84 16.98
CA ILE A 47 9.27 -4.26 16.72
C ILE A 47 8.00 -5.05 17.00
N LEU A 48 7.66 -5.94 16.08
CA LEU A 48 6.63 -6.96 16.21
C LEU A 48 7.22 -8.32 15.83
N ASN A 49 7.00 -9.34 16.67
CA ASN A 49 7.55 -10.69 16.47
C ASN A 49 9.06 -10.71 16.11
N GLY A 50 9.84 -9.81 16.71
CA GLY A 50 11.29 -9.74 16.52
C GLY A 50 11.77 -8.97 15.29
N ARG A 51 10.86 -8.42 14.46
CA ARG A 51 11.21 -7.58 13.31
C ARG A 51 10.57 -6.19 13.39
N GLY A 52 11.36 -5.16 13.10
CA GLY A 52 10.90 -3.77 13.09
C GLY A 52 10.08 -3.43 11.86
N GLY A 53 9.25 -2.39 11.95
CA GLY A 53 8.72 -1.70 10.77
C GLY A 53 9.79 -0.89 10.03
N ALA A 54 9.43 -0.25 8.93
CA ALA A 54 10.33 0.53 8.09
C ALA A 54 11.08 1.63 8.86
N LEU A 55 10.36 2.42 9.68
CA LEU A 55 10.97 3.53 10.42
C LEU A 55 11.88 3.07 11.57
N TYR A 56 11.78 1.81 12.01
CA TYR A 56 12.72 1.25 12.98
C TYR A 56 14.14 1.24 12.43
N TYR A 57 14.30 0.91 11.13
CA TYR A 57 15.59 0.84 10.46
C TYR A 57 16.08 2.18 9.91
N MET A 58 15.21 3.20 9.85
CA MET A 58 15.57 4.49 9.29
C MET A 58 16.41 5.34 10.25
N PRO A 59 17.47 6.02 9.76
CA PRO A 59 18.32 6.85 10.59
C PRO A 59 17.56 7.94 11.34
N ARG A 60 17.99 8.25 12.56
CA ARG A 60 17.29 9.21 13.45
C ARG A 60 17.28 10.66 12.94
N TYR A 61 18.14 11.02 11.99
CA TYR A 61 18.15 12.36 11.41
C TYR A 61 17.01 12.58 10.40
N PHE A 62 16.31 11.53 9.98
CA PHE A 62 15.08 11.69 9.20
C PHE A 62 13.95 12.20 10.09
N VAL A 63 13.30 13.28 9.66
CA VAL A 63 12.03 13.71 10.24
C VAL A 63 10.96 12.69 9.85
N ARG A 64 10.25 12.16 10.85
CA ARG A 64 9.22 11.13 10.68
C ARG A 64 7.85 11.78 10.66
N LYS A 65 7.21 11.82 9.50
CA LYS A 65 5.80 12.22 9.37
C LYS A 65 4.97 10.99 9.03
N ILE A 66 4.00 10.70 9.89
CA ILE A 66 3.17 9.51 9.81
C ILE A 66 1.71 9.92 9.61
N LEU A 67 1.13 9.47 8.50
CA LEU A 67 -0.28 9.64 8.17
C LEU A 67 -0.98 8.29 8.35
N TRP A 68 -1.66 8.10 9.48
CA TRP A 68 -2.41 6.88 9.75
C TRP A 68 -3.89 7.20 10.00
N ALA A 69 -4.74 6.23 9.72
CA ALA A 69 -6.14 6.37 10.04
C ALA A 69 -6.37 6.37 11.56
N SER A 70 -5.58 5.61 12.33
CA SER A 70 -5.70 5.55 13.80
C SER A 70 -5.22 6.81 14.53
N ASN A 71 -4.28 7.58 13.96
CA ASN A 71 -3.83 8.83 14.56
C ASN A 71 -4.63 10.05 14.07
N GLY A 72 -5.61 9.83 13.18
CA GLY A 72 -6.46 10.89 12.62
C GLY A 72 -5.79 11.78 11.58
N GLU A 73 -4.56 11.46 11.15
CA GLU A 73 -3.83 12.24 10.16
C GLU A 73 -4.07 11.77 8.72
N PHE A 74 -4.62 10.56 8.53
CA PHE A 74 -5.10 10.09 7.24
C PHE A 74 -6.62 9.96 7.25
N THR A 75 -7.30 10.91 6.62
CA THR A 75 -8.76 10.94 6.45
C THR A 75 -9.18 10.96 4.98
N GLY A 76 -8.24 11.17 4.07
CA GLY A 76 -8.43 10.97 2.64
C GLY A 76 -7.32 11.59 1.79
N ILE A 77 -7.57 11.63 0.48
CA ILE A 77 -6.60 12.02 -0.55
C ILE A 77 -5.95 13.39 -0.33
N LYS A 78 -6.68 14.33 0.27
CA LYS A 78 -6.17 15.68 0.53
C LYS A 78 -5.01 15.67 1.53
N ASP A 79 -5.06 14.82 2.54
CA ASP A 79 -4.01 14.75 3.57
C ASP A 79 -2.69 14.28 2.93
N VAL A 80 -2.79 13.24 2.09
CA VAL A 80 -1.64 12.69 1.36
C VAL A 80 -1.06 13.73 0.38
N ILE A 81 -1.89 14.37 -0.45
CA ILE A 81 -1.44 15.39 -1.40
C ILE A 81 -0.80 16.59 -0.67
N ASN A 82 -1.44 17.06 0.41
CA ASN A 82 -0.94 18.21 1.17
C ASN A 82 0.42 17.93 1.79
N GLU A 83 0.62 16.74 2.35
CA GLU A 83 1.91 16.36 2.95
C GLU A 83 2.98 16.13 1.88
N LEU A 84 2.65 15.42 0.81
CA LEU A 84 3.58 15.21 -0.31
C LEU A 84 4.04 16.54 -0.91
N ASN A 85 3.14 17.52 -1.05
CA ASN A 85 3.46 18.85 -1.57
C ASN A 85 4.48 19.62 -0.74
N LYS A 86 4.68 19.29 0.55
CA LYS A 86 5.74 19.88 1.38
C LYS A 86 7.13 19.33 0.99
N GLY A 87 7.15 18.12 0.43
CA GLY A 87 8.33 17.37 0.03
C GLY A 87 8.80 16.39 1.11
N CYS A 88 9.29 15.23 0.70
CA CYS A 88 9.92 14.23 1.56
C CYS A 88 11.02 13.49 0.79
N GLY A 89 11.96 12.85 1.52
CA GLY A 89 13.00 12.01 0.89
C GLY A 89 12.51 10.61 0.54
N PHE A 90 11.61 10.07 1.36
CA PHE A 90 10.93 8.80 1.12
C PHE A 90 9.42 8.97 1.29
N LEU A 91 8.67 8.24 0.47
CA LEU A 91 7.23 8.02 0.63
C LEU A 91 7.03 6.53 0.83
N PHE A 92 6.45 6.11 1.95
CA PHE A 92 6.07 4.71 2.17
C PHE A 92 4.56 4.60 2.36
N MET A 93 3.91 3.81 1.51
CA MET A 93 2.48 3.54 1.56
C MET A 93 2.29 2.02 1.70
N SER A 94 1.70 1.56 2.81
CA SER A 94 1.40 0.13 3.03
C SER A 94 -0.11 -0.04 3.23
N GLY A 95 -0.76 -0.79 2.35
CA GLY A 95 -2.22 -0.84 2.24
C GLY A 95 -2.65 -1.51 0.93
N HIS A 96 -3.76 -1.05 0.36
CA HIS A 96 -4.38 -1.61 -0.85
C HIS A 96 -4.06 -0.80 -2.09
N GLY A 97 -3.87 -1.50 -3.21
CA GLY A 97 -3.54 -0.89 -4.49
C GLY A 97 -4.37 -1.43 -5.64
N SER A 98 -4.44 -0.61 -6.68
CA SER A 98 -4.81 -0.97 -8.05
C SER A 98 -3.96 -0.11 -9.01
N PRO A 99 -4.02 -0.33 -10.33
CA PRO A 99 -3.40 0.58 -11.28
C PRO A 99 -3.94 2.02 -11.16
N ASN A 100 -5.20 2.20 -10.72
CA ASN A 100 -5.81 3.53 -10.61
C ASN A 100 -5.55 4.21 -9.26
N SER A 101 -5.54 3.46 -8.17
CA SER A 101 -5.69 4.05 -6.84
C SER A 101 -4.95 3.27 -5.78
N TRP A 102 -4.62 3.98 -4.70
CA TRP A 102 -4.14 3.41 -3.46
C TRP A 102 -5.01 3.89 -2.31
N GLY A 103 -5.26 3.01 -1.34
CA GLY A 103 -6.03 3.32 -0.14
C GLY A 103 -5.74 2.35 1.00
N ASP A 104 -6.34 2.62 2.14
CA ASP A 104 -6.21 1.81 3.35
C ASP A 104 -7.53 1.74 4.10
N HIS A 105 -7.63 0.88 5.12
CA HIS A 105 -8.84 0.76 5.93
C HIS A 105 -8.81 1.59 7.20
N LEU A 106 -10.00 2.02 7.64
CA LEU A 106 -10.22 2.55 8.97
C LEU A 106 -9.96 1.46 10.02
N PRO A 107 -9.38 1.81 11.18
CA PRO A 107 -9.12 0.88 12.27
C PRO A 107 -10.34 0.04 12.65
N GLY A 108 -10.19 -1.29 12.67
CA GLY A 108 -11.27 -2.20 13.03
C GLY A 108 -12.40 -2.34 12.00
N ILE A 109 -12.27 -1.75 10.81
CA ILE A 109 -13.20 -1.93 9.66
C ILE A 109 -14.68 -1.72 10.07
N PRO A 110 -15.03 -0.57 10.67
CA PRO A 110 -16.37 -0.35 11.21
C PRO A 110 -17.41 -0.38 10.10
N GLY A 111 -18.48 -1.14 10.31
CA GLY A 111 -19.58 -1.20 9.36
C GLY A 111 -19.24 -1.94 8.06
N ASN A 112 -18.25 -2.85 8.07
CA ASN A 112 -17.74 -3.66 6.94
C ASN A 112 -16.73 -2.93 6.02
N ARG A 113 -16.10 -3.70 5.12
CA ARG A 113 -15.06 -3.19 4.20
C ARG A 113 -15.51 -2.06 3.29
N GLN A 114 -16.77 -2.08 2.82
CA GLN A 114 -17.28 -1.09 1.87
C GLN A 114 -17.32 0.32 2.46
N HIS A 115 -17.58 0.44 3.76
CA HIS A 115 -17.72 1.73 4.45
C HIS A 115 -16.48 2.15 5.24
N ALA A 116 -15.46 1.30 5.25
CA ALA A 116 -14.26 1.50 6.06
C ALA A 116 -12.99 1.68 5.23
N SER A 117 -13.09 2.09 3.96
CA SER A 117 -11.91 2.37 3.13
C SER A 117 -11.68 3.87 2.97
N LEU A 118 -10.41 4.27 3.04
CA LEU A 118 -9.91 5.62 2.78
C LEU A 118 -9.04 5.61 1.53
N THR A 119 -9.32 6.51 0.60
CA THR A 119 -8.50 6.69 -0.61
C THR A 119 -7.36 7.65 -0.34
N GLY A 120 -6.12 7.21 -0.58
CA GLY A 120 -4.91 8.01 -0.39
C GLY A 120 -4.44 8.71 -1.66
N LEU A 121 -4.39 8.01 -2.80
CA LEU A 121 -4.03 8.58 -4.09
C LEU A 121 -4.86 7.94 -5.21
N THR A 122 -5.13 8.72 -6.26
CA THR A 122 -5.86 8.27 -7.44
C THR A 122 -5.28 8.89 -8.70
N VAL A 123 -5.02 8.06 -9.72
CA VAL A 123 -4.61 8.46 -11.06
C VAL A 123 -5.73 9.19 -11.75
N THR A 124 -6.89 8.54 -11.96
CA THR A 124 -8.03 9.11 -12.68
C THR A 124 -9.36 8.92 -11.95
N ASN A 125 -10.22 9.94 -12.05
CA ASN A 125 -11.61 9.95 -11.62
C ASN A 125 -12.61 9.68 -12.76
N LEU A 126 -12.10 9.35 -13.96
CA LEU A 126 -12.93 8.86 -15.05
C LEU A 126 -13.47 7.48 -14.69
N ARG A 127 -14.75 7.24 -14.93
CA ARG A 127 -15.40 5.95 -14.66
C ARG A 127 -16.41 5.60 -15.75
N PRO A 128 -16.67 4.31 -16.02
CA PRO A 128 -17.58 3.90 -17.07
C PRO A 128 -19.06 4.03 -16.69
N TRP A 129 -19.37 4.43 -15.45
CA TRP A 129 -20.74 4.67 -14.96
C TRP A 129 -20.98 6.13 -14.54
N PHE A 130 -22.23 6.57 -14.62
CA PHE A 130 -22.61 7.93 -14.23
C PHE A 130 -22.35 8.20 -12.73
N PRO A 131 -21.83 9.39 -12.35
CA PRO A 131 -21.32 10.46 -13.23
C PRO A 131 -19.99 10.06 -13.88
N TYR A 132 -19.91 9.99 -15.21
CA TYR A 132 -18.74 9.45 -15.94
C TYR A 132 -17.40 10.16 -15.63
N ILE A 133 -17.47 11.41 -15.17
CA ILE A 133 -16.32 12.26 -14.87
C ILE A 133 -16.56 12.90 -13.50
N SER A 134 -15.52 12.91 -12.65
CA SER A 134 -15.45 13.76 -11.46
C SER A 134 -14.19 14.61 -11.50
N PHE A 135 -14.25 15.82 -10.96
CA PHE A 135 -13.11 16.74 -10.95
C PHE A 135 -12.38 16.73 -9.60
N PRO A 136 -11.04 16.84 -9.59
CA PRO A 136 -10.14 16.87 -10.77
C PRO A 136 -10.14 15.52 -11.50
N VAL A 137 -10.01 15.55 -12.84
CA VAL A 137 -10.01 14.33 -13.67
C VAL A 137 -8.83 13.44 -13.31
N PHE A 138 -7.65 14.04 -13.10
CA PHE A 138 -6.46 13.35 -12.62
C PHE A 138 -6.04 13.92 -11.25
N PRO A 139 -6.53 13.38 -10.12
CA PRO A 139 -6.23 13.92 -8.80
C PRO A 139 -4.73 13.98 -8.48
N ILE A 140 -3.97 12.94 -8.86
CA ILE A 140 -2.52 12.87 -8.67
C ILE A 140 -1.78 14.04 -9.35
N ASP A 141 -2.31 14.61 -10.42
CA ASP A 141 -1.73 15.79 -11.08
C ASP A 141 -1.88 17.07 -10.24
N SER A 142 -2.47 16.99 -9.05
CA SER A 142 -2.49 18.07 -8.06
C SER A 142 -1.22 18.11 -7.21
N LEU A 143 -0.30 17.17 -7.39
CA LEU A 143 1.03 17.20 -6.77
C LEU A 143 1.86 18.37 -7.33
N ARG A 144 2.53 19.09 -6.42
CA ARG A 144 3.23 20.36 -6.62
C ARG A 144 4.51 20.45 -5.78
N ASN A 145 5.07 19.32 -5.37
CA ASN A 145 6.33 19.27 -4.59
C ASN A 145 7.58 19.69 -5.36
N GLY A 146 7.47 20.04 -6.64
CA GLY A 146 8.59 20.54 -7.45
C GLY A 146 9.73 19.53 -7.48
N GLU A 147 10.95 19.97 -7.17
CA GLU A 147 12.16 19.13 -7.15
C GLU A 147 12.34 18.34 -5.85
N LYS A 148 11.42 18.47 -4.88
CA LYS A 148 11.46 17.71 -3.61
C LYS A 148 10.82 16.33 -3.80
N LEU A 149 11.45 15.53 -4.65
CA LEU A 149 10.93 14.27 -5.16
C LEU A 149 11.38 13.09 -4.28
N PRO A 150 10.47 12.36 -3.61
CA PRO A 150 10.82 11.18 -2.84
C PRO A 150 11.16 9.98 -3.71
N VAL A 151 11.87 9.02 -3.13
CA VAL A 151 11.78 7.61 -3.55
C VAL A 151 10.52 7.01 -2.91
N ALA A 152 9.59 6.54 -3.73
CA ALA A 152 8.31 5.99 -3.29
C ALA A 152 8.34 4.46 -3.21
N ILE A 153 7.96 3.90 -2.07
CA ILE A 153 7.77 2.47 -1.85
C ILE A 153 6.27 2.29 -1.63
N ILE A 154 5.60 1.56 -2.53
CA ILE A 154 4.15 1.45 -2.57
C ILE A 154 3.76 -0.02 -2.46
N GLY A 155 3.25 -0.39 -1.28
CA GLY A 155 2.61 -1.66 -1.03
C GLY A 155 1.21 -1.76 -1.63
N GLY A 156 0.68 -2.98 -1.65
CA GLY A 156 -0.61 -3.32 -2.23
C GLY A 156 -0.53 -3.79 -3.68
N CYS A 157 -1.66 -4.23 -4.20
CA CYS A 157 -1.75 -4.91 -5.49
C CYS A 157 -1.64 -3.94 -6.70
N HIS A 158 -1.02 -4.40 -7.79
CA HIS A 158 -1.10 -3.82 -9.15
C HIS A 158 -0.77 -2.32 -9.32
N ASN A 159 -0.25 -1.66 -8.29
CA ASN A 159 0.09 -0.23 -8.35
C ASN A 159 1.18 0.07 -9.39
N SER A 160 2.00 -0.93 -9.73
CA SER A 160 3.02 -0.89 -10.78
C SER A 160 2.68 -1.76 -11.99
N GLN A 161 1.40 -2.05 -12.28
CA GLN A 161 0.98 -2.77 -13.48
C GLN A 161 1.24 -1.93 -14.76
N PHE A 162 2.49 -1.87 -15.20
CA PHE A 162 2.96 -0.95 -16.24
C PHE A 162 2.46 -1.27 -17.65
N ASN A 163 1.81 -2.42 -17.87
CA ASN A 163 1.15 -2.76 -19.14
C ASN A 163 -0.30 -2.24 -19.24
N VAL A 164 -0.78 -1.47 -18.25
CA VAL A 164 -2.10 -0.83 -18.29
C VAL A 164 -2.14 0.30 -19.31
N SER A 165 -3.29 0.51 -19.93
CA SER A 165 -3.64 1.72 -20.70
C SER A 165 -5.16 1.86 -20.84
N ILE A 166 -5.65 3.00 -21.35
CA ILE A 166 -7.09 3.27 -21.45
C ILE A 166 -7.83 2.17 -22.22
N ILE A 167 -7.32 1.74 -23.37
CA ILE A 167 -7.98 0.75 -24.23
C ILE A 167 -8.20 -0.59 -23.51
N PRO A 168 -7.16 -1.30 -23.01
CA PRO A 168 -7.36 -2.53 -22.27
C PRO A 168 -8.17 -2.31 -20.99
N ALA A 169 -8.06 -1.17 -20.33
CA ALA A 169 -8.85 -0.88 -19.15
C ALA A 169 -10.35 -0.70 -19.45
N VAL A 170 -10.70 -0.12 -20.60
CA VAL A 170 -12.08 -0.05 -21.10
C VAL A 170 -12.58 -1.41 -21.56
N LEU A 171 -11.73 -2.20 -22.23
CA LEU A 171 -12.08 -3.58 -22.61
C LEU A 171 -12.36 -4.45 -21.37
N ASN A 172 -11.64 -4.23 -20.27
CA ASN A 172 -11.93 -4.89 -18.99
C ASN A 172 -13.32 -4.50 -18.45
N ALA A 173 -13.78 -3.27 -18.66
CA ALA A 173 -15.15 -2.88 -18.32
C ALA A 173 -16.19 -3.67 -19.13
N LEU A 174 -15.88 -4.07 -20.36
CA LEU A 174 -16.76 -4.90 -21.19
C LEU A 174 -16.96 -6.30 -20.62
N HIS A 175 -16.01 -6.80 -19.80
CA HIS A 175 -16.19 -8.07 -19.09
C HIS A 175 -17.46 -8.07 -18.22
N LEU A 176 -17.81 -6.92 -17.63
CA LEU A 176 -19.05 -6.74 -16.85
C LEU A 176 -20.32 -6.93 -17.70
N PHE A 177 -20.20 -6.92 -19.02
CA PHE A 177 -21.27 -7.13 -20.00
C PHE A 177 -21.15 -8.47 -20.74
N GLY A 178 -20.37 -9.42 -20.20
CA GLY A 178 -20.26 -10.79 -20.72
C GLY A 178 -19.17 -11.01 -21.78
N PHE A 179 -18.29 -10.04 -22.00
CA PHE A 179 -17.11 -10.21 -22.86
C PHE A 179 -15.97 -10.93 -22.12
N PRO A 180 -15.01 -11.54 -22.85
CA PRO A 180 -13.86 -12.20 -22.22
C PRO A 180 -13.05 -11.24 -21.34
N ASP A 181 -12.64 -11.70 -20.16
CA ASP A 181 -11.74 -10.94 -19.30
C ASP A 181 -10.34 -10.88 -19.95
N ASN A 182 -9.76 -9.69 -19.95
CA ASN A 182 -8.40 -9.44 -20.41
C ASN A 182 -7.38 -9.33 -19.26
N TYR A 183 -7.78 -9.73 -18.04
CA TYR A 183 -6.94 -9.85 -16.84
C TYR A 183 -6.32 -8.53 -16.38
N MET A 184 -6.99 -7.41 -16.68
CA MET A 184 -6.61 -6.09 -16.15
C MET A 184 -7.21 -5.89 -14.76
N TRP A 185 -6.44 -5.30 -13.85
CA TRP A 185 -6.88 -5.02 -12.48
C TRP A 185 -7.38 -3.57 -12.32
N THR A 186 -7.96 -3.02 -13.38
CA THR A 186 -8.46 -1.63 -13.40
C THR A 186 -9.91 -1.51 -12.94
N TYR A 187 -10.62 -2.63 -12.76
CA TYR A 187 -12.03 -2.66 -12.34
C TYR A 187 -12.92 -1.78 -13.25
N GLY A 188 -12.63 -1.82 -14.56
CA GLY A 188 -13.28 -1.00 -15.57
C GLY A 188 -12.96 0.50 -15.56
N GLN A 189 -12.10 0.99 -14.66
CA GLN A 189 -11.63 2.39 -14.69
C GLN A 189 -10.72 2.60 -15.91
N PRO A 190 -10.92 3.62 -16.76
CA PRO A 190 -10.05 3.92 -17.90
C PRO A 190 -8.72 4.56 -17.45
N VAL A 191 -7.85 3.75 -16.86
CA VAL A 191 -6.55 4.16 -16.34
C VAL A 191 -5.52 4.29 -17.48
N PRO A 192 -4.92 5.47 -17.71
CA PRO A 192 -3.93 5.64 -18.77
C PRO A 192 -2.56 5.06 -18.43
N GLU A 193 -2.17 5.14 -17.16
CA GLU A 193 -0.85 4.79 -16.65
C GLU A 193 -1.02 4.27 -15.22
N CYS A 194 -0.25 3.25 -14.81
CA CYS A 194 -0.33 2.74 -13.44
C CYS A 194 0.11 3.79 -12.42
N LEU A 195 -0.42 3.70 -11.21
CA LEU A 195 -0.19 4.65 -10.12
C LEU A 195 1.31 4.95 -9.91
N SER A 196 2.14 3.91 -9.83
CA SER A 196 3.58 4.05 -9.59
C SER A 196 4.28 4.80 -10.73
N TRP A 197 3.91 4.54 -11.98
CA TRP A 197 4.47 5.28 -13.12
C TRP A 197 3.95 6.72 -13.17
N ARG A 198 2.63 6.92 -12.97
CA ARG A 198 2.05 8.27 -12.97
C ARG A 198 2.63 9.16 -11.88
N LEU A 199 2.94 8.58 -10.72
CA LEU A 199 3.62 9.30 -9.65
C LEU A 199 5.01 9.78 -10.07
N VAL A 200 5.75 9.01 -10.87
CA VAL A 200 7.08 9.39 -11.39
C VAL A 200 6.98 10.35 -12.57
N SER A 201 5.98 10.20 -13.44
CA SER A 201 5.80 11.01 -14.65
C SER A 201 4.98 12.30 -14.43
N THR A 202 4.58 12.60 -13.20
CA THR A 202 3.78 13.79 -12.88
C THR A 202 4.55 15.07 -13.20
N PRO A 203 3.98 16.02 -13.97
CA PRO A 203 4.75 17.12 -14.55
C PRO A 203 5.22 18.22 -13.60
N LYS A 204 4.67 18.32 -12.38
CA LYS A 204 4.97 19.43 -11.44
C LYS A 204 5.44 18.95 -10.06
N GLY A 205 5.89 17.71 -9.97
CA GLY A 205 6.22 17.06 -8.70
C GLY A 205 6.15 15.54 -8.86
N GLY A 206 5.62 14.85 -7.86
CA GLY A 206 5.56 13.39 -7.87
C GLY A 206 6.73 12.76 -7.12
N ALA A 207 7.36 11.74 -7.71
CA ALA A 207 8.49 10.99 -7.15
C ALA A 207 9.65 10.90 -8.15
N ILE A 208 10.88 10.70 -7.67
CA ILE A 208 12.07 10.50 -8.52
C ILE A 208 12.26 9.04 -8.93
N GLY A 209 11.61 8.13 -8.20
CA GLY A 209 11.50 6.72 -8.51
C GLY A 209 10.42 6.10 -7.64
N SER A 210 9.81 5.01 -8.13
CA SER A 210 8.78 4.26 -7.40
C SER A 210 9.05 2.77 -7.46
N ILE A 211 8.75 2.07 -6.37
CA ILE A 211 8.86 0.62 -6.25
C ILE A 211 7.50 0.08 -5.81
N GLY A 212 7.02 -0.96 -6.48
CA GLY A 212 5.73 -1.56 -6.15
C GLY A 212 5.41 -2.80 -6.98
N ASN A 213 4.17 -3.27 -6.89
CA ASN A 213 3.77 -4.57 -7.41
C ASN A 213 3.12 -4.48 -8.79
N THR A 214 3.58 -5.28 -9.75
CA THR A 214 2.91 -5.47 -11.05
C THR A 214 1.69 -6.38 -10.95
N GLY A 215 1.60 -7.18 -9.88
CA GLY A 215 0.56 -8.16 -9.62
C GLY A 215 -0.05 -8.04 -8.21
N LEU A 216 -0.65 -9.13 -7.71
CA LEU A 216 -1.14 -9.23 -6.32
C LEU A 216 0.00 -9.17 -5.29
N GLY A 217 0.15 -8.03 -4.62
CA GLY A 217 1.06 -7.87 -3.48
C GLY A 217 0.47 -8.53 -2.24
N TYR A 218 0.94 -9.74 -1.90
CA TYR A 218 0.40 -10.49 -0.76
C TYR A 218 0.88 -9.89 0.55
N GLY A 219 -0.06 -9.50 1.42
CA GLY A 219 0.24 -9.09 2.78
C GLY A 219 -0.06 -10.21 3.78
N MET A 220 0.72 -10.26 4.86
CA MET A 220 0.43 -11.12 6.01
C MET A 220 -0.39 -10.32 7.04
N PRO A 221 -1.57 -10.79 7.46
CA PRO A 221 -2.37 -10.09 8.44
C PRO A 221 -1.89 -10.35 9.88
N GLY A 222 -2.34 -9.51 10.80
CA GLY A 222 -2.15 -9.73 12.24
C GLY A 222 -0.70 -9.61 12.70
N LYS A 223 -0.33 -10.42 13.70
CA LYS A 223 0.98 -10.36 14.36
C LYS A 223 2.17 -10.63 13.45
N ASP A 224 1.94 -11.30 12.32
CA ASP A 224 2.99 -11.71 11.38
C ASP A 224 3.15 -10.73 10.20
N CYS A 225 2.52 -9.56 10.26
CA CYS A 225 2.56 -8.57 9.18
C CYS A 225 3.95 -8.03 8.85
N THR A 226 4.91 -8.13 9.77
CA THR A 226 6.31 -7.74 9.56
C THR A 226 7.23 -8.92 9.25
N THR A 227 6.84 -10.16 9.58
CA THR A 227 7.72 -11.34 9.58
C THR A 227 7.32 -12.42 8.57
N GLY A 228 6.03 -12.54 8.23
CA GLY A 228 5.51 -13.66 7.44
C GLY A 228 5.81 -13.60 5.94
N GLY A 229 6.54 -12.59 5.47
CA GLY A 229 6.89 -12.40 4.06
C GLY A 229 5.95 -11.44 3.33
N GLY A 230 5.93 -11.57 2.01
CA GLY A 230 5.10 -10.76 1.13
C GLY A 230 5.49 -9.29 1.09
N ASP A 231 4.50 -8.47 0.78
CA ASP A 231 4.59 -7.03 0.57
C ASP A 231 5.07 -6.30 1.82
N GLY A 232 4.56 -6.66 3.00
CA GLY A 232 5.01 -6.09 4.27
C GLY A 232 6.49 -6.32 4.52
N TRP A 233 6.97 -7.56 4.32
CA TRP A 233 8.37 -7.89 4.58
C TRP A 233 9.32 -7.23 3.58
N ILE A 234 9.04 -7.34 2.26
CA ILE A 234 9.97 -6.86 1.22
C ILE A 234 10.07 -5.33 1.19
N THR A 235 8.97 -4.64 1.48
CA THR A 235 8.97 -3.17 1.58
C THR A 235 9.72 -2.68 2.81
N ILE A 236 9.57 -3.31 3.98
CA ILE A 236 10.40 -3.03 5.17
C ILE A 236 11.89 -3.26 4.85
N GLU A 237 12.19 -4.36 4.16
CA GLU A 237 13.57 -4.74 3.86
C GLU A 237 14.29 -3.68 3.03
N PHE A 238 13.61 -2.99 2.12
CA PHE A 238 14.19 -1.84 1.40
C PHE A 238 14.75 -0.77 2.36
N PHE A 239 13.99 -0.41 3.39
CA PHE A 239 14.42 0.58 4.38
C PHE A 239 15.56 0.06 5.25
N ARG A 240 15.62 -1.24 5.53
CA ARG A 240 16.77 -1.86 6.20
C ARG A 240 18.03 -1.82 5.33
N GLN A 241 17.90 -2.09 4.03
CA GLN A 241 19.02 -1.97 3.08
C GLN A 241 19.58 -0.56 3.06
N TYR A 242 18.72 0.46 3.06
CA TYR A 242 19.16 1.85 3.09
C TYR A 242 19.74 2.28 4.45
N GLY A 243 19.00 2.05 5.55
CA GLY A 243 19.29 2.63 6.85
C GLY A 243 20.23 1.84 7.76
N GLU A 244 20.35 0.53 7.53
CA GLU A 244 21.22 -0.36 8.32
C GLU A 244 22.35 -0.99 7.49
N LYS A 245 22.13 -1.24 6.19
CA LYS A 245 23.13 -1.84 5.29
C LYS A 245 23.86 -0.83 4.40
N ASP A 246 23.61 0.46 4.61
CA ASP A 246 24.25 1.58 3.92
C ASP A 246 24.19 1.47 2.38
N LYS A 247 23.10 0.94 1.83
CA LYS A 247 22.86 0.85 0.38
C LYS A 247 22.20 2.14 -0.11
N HIS A 248 23.01 3.08 -0.58
CA HIS A 248 22.51 4.39 -1.02
C HIS A 248 22.24 4.48 -2.53
N ILE A 249 22.67 3.52 -3.35
CA ILE A 249 22.25 3.46 -4.76
C ILE A 249 20.90 2.76 -4.84
N LEU A 250 19.90 3.40 -5.47
CA LEU A 250 18.51 2.93 -5.49
C LEU A 250 18.37 1.49 -5.99
N GLY A 251 19.01 1.16 -7.11
CA GLY A 251 19.02 -0.19 -7.66
C GLY A 251 19.73 -1.20 -6.76
N GLN A 252 20.75 -0.78 -6.00
CA GLN A 252 21.44 -1.66 -5.04
C GLN A 252 20.58 -1.95 -3.81
N ALA A 253 19.87 -0.96 -3.29
CA ALA A 253 18.93 -1.16 -2.18
C ALA A 253 17.75 -2.05 -2.60
N HIS A 254 17.20 -1.82 -3.80
CA HIS A 254 16.14 -2.66 -4.39
C HIS A 254 16.60 -4.10 -4.60
N ALA A 255 17.73 -4.31 -5.28
CA ALA A 255 18.28 -5.65 -5.50
C ALA A 255 18.67 -6.33 -4.17
N GLY A 256 19.20 -5.58 -3.21
CA GLY A 256 19.53 -6.07 -1.87
C GLY A 256 18.30 -6.60 -1.13
N ALA A 257 17.17 -5.90 -1.22
CA ALA A 257 15.93 -6.33 -0.58
C ALA A 257 15.37 -7.62 -1.20
N ILE A 258 15.40 -7.74 -2.53
CA ILE A 258 15.04 -8.97 -3.24
C ILE A 258 15.97 -10.12 -2.85
N THR A 259 17.28 -9.88 -2.83
CA THR A 259 18.29 -10.90 -2.48
C THR A 259 18.07 -11.43 -1.07
N GLU A 260 17.85 -10.54 -0.10
CA GLU A 260 17.59 -10.94 1.28
C GLU A 260 16.28 -11.72 1.38
N TYR A 261 15.22 -11.30 0.67
CA TYR A 261 13.94 -12.01 0.66
C TYR A 261 14.12 -13.45 0.17
N ILE A 262 14.80 -13.65 -0.96
CA ILE A 262 15.07 -14.98 -1.54
C ILE A 262 15.85 -15.84 -0.55
N SER A 263 16.81 -15.25 0.19
CA SER A 263 17.60 -15.99 1.18
C SER A 263 16.83 -16.31 2.48
N SER A 264 15.72 -15.62 2.74
CA SER A 264 14.97 -15.72 3.99
C SER A 264 13.79 -16.71 3.94
N PHE A 265 13.30 -17.04 2.75
CA PHE A 265 12.11 -17.85 2.56
C PHE A 265 12.38 -19.05 1.63
N ASP A 266 11.60 -20.13 1.79
CA ASP A 266 11.69 -21.28 0.88
C ASP A 266 11.03 -20.93 -0.46
N MET A 267 11.84 -20.80 -1.51
CA MET A 267 11.36 -20.53 -2.87
C MET A 267 10.65 -21.74 -3.51
N ASN A 268 10.70 -22.92 -2.90
CA ASN A 268 9.95 -24.09 -3.37
C ASN A 268 8.52 -24.12 -2.79
N ASP A 269 8.21 -23.31 -1.78
CA ASP A 269 6.86 -23.13 -1.29
C ASP A 269 6.08 -22.15 -2.20
N PHE A 270 5.54 -22.71 -3.29
CA PHE A 270 4.75 -21.95 -4.24
C PHE A 270 3.41 -21.46 -3.65
N GLU A 271 2.86 -22.15 -2.66
CA GLU A 271 1.57 -21.80 -2.04
C GLU A 271 1.69 -20.53 -1.19
N ALA A 272 2.84 -20.33 -0.53
CA ALA A 272 3.13 -19.11 0.20
C ALA A 272 3.32 -17.87 -0.71
N GLY A 273 3.49 -18.05 -2.02
CA GLY A 273 3.56 -16.94 -2.97
C GLY A 273 4.86 -16.12 -2.91
N HIS A 274 5.93 -16.66 -2.31
CA HIS A 274 7.22 -15.99 -2.17
C HIS A 274 7.88 -15.68 -3.53
N VAL A 275 7.90 -16.66 -4.45
CA VAL A 275 8.45 -16.50 -5.81
C VAL A 275 7.71 -15.37 -6.55
N LYS A 276 6.39 -15.32 -6.43
CA LYS A 276 5.57 -14.25 -7.02
C LYS A 276 5.92 -12.89 -6.45
N THR A 277 6.14 -12.79 -5.14
CA THR A 277 6.46 -11.53 -4.45
C THR A 277 7.70 -10.88 -5.05
N VAL A 278 8.78 -11.64 -5.25
CA VAL A 278 10.03 -11.08 -5.79
C VAL A 278 9.98 -10.79 -7.28
N GLN A 279 9.22 -11.57 -8.07
CA GLN A 279 9.11 -11.38 -9.52
C GLN A 279 8.28 -10.14 -9.90
N GLN A 280 7.30 -9.77 -9.09
CA GLN A 280 6.39 -8.68 -9.39
C GLN A 280 6.82 -7.31 -8.83
N TRP A 281 7.82 -7.29 -7.93
CA TRP A 281 8.20 -6.09 -7.18
C TRP A 281 9.25 -5.28 -7.96
N VAL A 282 8.76 -4.35 -8.78
CA VAL A 282 9.55 -3.64 -9.79
C VAL A 282 9.90 -2.22 -9.36
N LEU A 283 11.10 -1.79 -9.75
CA LEU A 283 11.55 -0.40 -9.68
C LEU A 283 11.25 0.32 -11.01
N LEU A 284 10.54 1.44 -10.93
CA LEU A 284 10.29 2.37 -12.02
C LEU A 284 11.06 3.68 -11.72
N GLY A 285 12.10 3.96 -12.50
CA GLY A 285 13.00 5.10 -12.29
C GLY A 285 14.44 4.74 -12.67
N ASP A 286 15.38 5.64 -12.35
CA ASP A 286 16.81 5.40 -12.58
C ASP A 286 17.42 4.54 -11.45
N PRO A 287 17.82 3.27 -11.72
CA PRO A 287 18.44 2.42 -10.71
C PRO A 287 19.82 2.91 -10.26
N SER A 288 20.48 3.79 -11.02
CA SER A 288 21.78 4.36 -10.67
C SER A 288 21.70 5.57 -9.73
N LEU A 289 20.48 6.04 -9.42
CA LEU A 289 20.25 7.17 -8.53
C LEU A 289 20.89 6.96 -7.15
N MET A 290 21.70 7.93 -6.73
CA MET A 290 22.20 8.04 -5.35
C MET A 290 21.13 8.70 -4.47
N ILE A 291 20.55 7.92 -3.57
CA ILE A 291 19.52 8.37 -2.62
C ILE A 291 20.16 9.35 -1.62
N GLY A 292 19.63 10.57 -1.58
CA GLY A 292 20.20 11.67 -0.79
C GLY A 292 21.07 12.64 -1.60
N GLY A 293 21.33 12.33 -2.88
CA GLY A 293 22.15 13.16 -3.77
C GLY A 293 23.63 12.79 -3.77
N TYR A 294 24.37 13.40 -4.69
CA TYR A 294 25.84 13.31 -4.80
C TYR A 294 26.53 14.36 -3.94
#